data_AF-A0A498FE26-F1
#
_entry.id   AF-A0A498FE26-F1
#
_cell.length_a   1.000
_cell.length_b   1.000
_cell.length_c   1.000
_cell.angle_alpha   90.00
_cell.angle_beta   90.00
_cell.angle_gamma   90.00
#
_symmetry.space_group_name_H-M   'P 1'
#
loop_
_entity.id
_entity.type
_entity.pdbx_description
1 polymer ?
#
loop_
_entity_poly.entity_id
_entity_poly.type
_entity_poly.pdbx_seq_one_letter_code
_entity_poly.pdbx_strand_id
1 'polypeptide(L)'
;FFGLDYERFPNYLKITTIIELIIIVISLLQWIRFIDFEKESAQKYKKIYARFLVIINVLTTITVVFALCNLYYFAAVQNHYDLFNYWLMGTISIIISYLLLVIGGMFTLLKLPKVTKRWGGKTKTHFGLLLTALSAFIYIERIIEYILVPNVVESKFVIMVSIIIIACTQFV
;
A
#
# COMPACT_ATOMS: atom_id res chain seq x y z
N PHE A 1 1.58 -18.54 25.50
CA PHE A 1 1.86 -18.25 24.09
C PHE A 1 1.74 -19.55 23.29
N PHE A 2 0.55 -19.87 22.82
CA PHE A 2 0.32 -20.90 21.81
C PHE A 2 0.17 -20.18 20.47
N GLY A 3 0.89 -20.61 19.43
CA GLY A 3 0.80 -19.99 18.09
C GLY A 3 2.08 -19.36 17.54
N LEU A 4 3.26 -19.82 17.95
CA LEU A 4 4.55 -19.51 17.34
C LEU A 4 5.11 -20.66 16.46
N ASP A 5 4.36 -21.75 16.30
CA ASP A 5 4.77 -22.84 15.41
C ASP A 5 4.60 -22.41 13.96
N TYR A 6 5.72 -22.06 13.31
CA TYR A 6 5.74 -21.66 11.92
C TYR A 6 5.01 -22.67 11.02
N GLU A 7 5.08 -23.95 11.36
CA GLU A 7 4.47 -25.05 10.62
C GLU A 7 2.94 -24.98 10.55
N ARG A 8 2.28 -24.46 11.59
CA ARG A 8 0.82 -24.36 11.65
C ARG A 8 0.24 -23.17 10.89
N PHE A 9 1.08 -22.26 10.38
CA PHE A 9 0.59 -21.10 9.64
C PHE A 9 0.11 -21.46 8.24
N PRO A 10 -1.00 -20.85 7.79
CA PRO A 10 -1.45 -20.96 6.41
C PRO A 10 -0.36 -20.53 5.43
N ASN A 11 -0.18 -21.31 4.35
CA ASN A 11 0.88 -21.05 3.36
C ASN A 11 0.75 -19.70 2.68
N TYR A 12 -0.47 -19.17 2.50
CA TYR A 12 -0.67 -17.86 1.90
C TYR A 12 -0.07 -16.74 2.75
N LEU A 13 -0.20 -16.78 4.10
CA LEU A 13 0.43 -15.81 4.99
C LEU A 13 1.96 -15.89 4.93
N LYS A 14 2.52 -17.10 4.88
CA LYS A 14 3.98 -17.29 4.75
C LYS A 14 4.49 -16.63 3.46
N ILE A 15 3.80 -16.89 2.35
CA ILE A 15 4.16 -16.33 1.04
C ILE A 15 4.03 -14.80 1.06
N THR A 16 2.94 -14.25 1.57
CA THR A 16 2.76 -12.80 1.62
C THR A 16 3.81 -12.13 2.51
N THR A 17 4.11 -12.69 3.69
CA THR A 17 5.16 -12.16 4.57
C THR A 17 6.55 -12.22 3.94
N ILE A 18 6.89 -13.28 3.21
CA ILE A 18 8.18 -13.36 2.49
C ILE A 18 8.28 -12.26 1.43
N ILE A 19 7.20 -12.04 0.66
CA ILE A 19 7.15 -10.98 -0.34
C ILE A 19 7.30 -9.60 0.32
N GLU A 20 6.62 -9.36 1.44
CA GLU A 20 6.72 -8.12 2.21
C GLU A 20 8.14 -7.87 2.69
N LEU A 21 8.81 -8.89 3.24
CA LEU A 21 10.21 -8.78 3.70
C LEU A 21 11.15 -8.42 2.55
N ILE A 22 10.98 -9.03 1.37
CA ILE A 22 11.77 -8.69 0.18
C ILE A 22 11.56 -7.22 -0.19
N ILE A 23 10.32 -6.73 -0.21
CA ILE A 23 10.01 -5.34 -0.53
C ILE A 23 10.61 -4.40 0.52
N ILE A 24 10.55 -4.72 1.82
CA ILE A 24 11.16 -3.92 2.89
C ILE A 24 12.67 -3.82 2.69
N VAL A 25 13.36 -4.94 2.39
CA VAL A 25 14.81 -4.94 2.13
C VAL A 25 15.16 -4.07 0.92
N ILE A 26 14.40 -4.19 -0.18
CA ILE A 26 14.58 -3.33 -1.37
C ILE A 26 14.32 -1.86 -1.00
N SER A 27 13.34 -1.60 -0.15
CA SER A 27 13.01 -0.25 0.31
C SER A 27 14.14 0.36 1.14
N LEU A 28 14.91 -0.43 1.89
CA LEU A 28 16.07 0.07 2.62
C LEU A 28 17.21 0.50 1.68
N LEU A 29 17.31 -0.08 0.47
CA LEU A 29 18.31 0.32 -0.52
C LEU A 29 18.17 1.79 -0.96
N GLN A 30 16.99 2.40 -0.79
CA GLN A 30 16.78 3.82 -1.13
C GLN A 30 17.69 4.77 -0.34
N TRP A 31 18.14 4.36 0.86
CA TRP A 31 19.00 5.15 1.74
C TRP A 31 20.47 5.12 1.30
N ILE A 32 20.83 4.21 0.39
CA ILE A 32 22.19 4.09 -0.14
C ILE A 32 22.29 4.90 -1.44
N ARG A 33 23.20 5.87 -1.47
CA ARG A 33 23.42 6.75 -2.63
C ARG A 33 24.30 6.04 -3.66
N PHE A 34 23.68 5.33 -4.61
CA PHE A 34 24.40 4.57 -5.65
C PHE A 34 24.94 5.41 -6.82
N ILE A 35 24.52 6.67 -6.94
CA ILE A 35 24.89 7.54 -8.06
C ILE A 35 25.55 8.80 -7.53
N ASP A 36 26.67 9.15 -8.15
CA ASP A 36 27.32 10.43 -7.92
C ASP A 36 26.72 11.50 -8.85
N PHE A 37 26.02 12.46 -8.26
CA PHE A 37 25.19 13.43 -8.98
C PHE A 37 25.98 14.60 -9.57
N GLU A 38 27.28 14.71 -9.25
CA GLU A 38 28.13 15.84 -9.64
C GLU A 38 28.59 15.76 -11.10
N LYS A 39 28.57 14.58 -11.74
CA LYS A 39 28.96 14.44 -13.15
C LYS A 39 27.82 14.82 -14.09
N GLU A 40 28.09 15.72 -15.03
CA GLU A 40 27.12 16.23 -16.01
C GLU A 40 26.57 15.12 -16.95
N SER A 41 27.40 14.11 -17.24
CA SER A 41 27.02 12.90 -17.99
C SER A 41 26.00 12.00 -17.27
N ALA A 42 25.71 12.26 -15.98
CA ALA A 42 24.82 11.44 -15.18
C ALA A 42 23.33 11.72 -15.41
N GLN A 43 22.93 12.73 -16.19
CA GLN A 43 21.51 13.14 -16.29
C GLN A 43 20.54 12.01 -16.71
N LYS A 44 20.98 11.09 -17.58
CA LYS A 44 20.22 9.88 -17.93
C LYS A 44 20.06 8.94 -16.74
N TYR A 45 21.12 8.74 -15.96
CA TYR A 45 21.14 7.90 -14.76
C TYR A 45 20.32 8.52 -13.61
N LYS A 46 20.34 9.85 -13.46
CA LYS A 46 19.49 10.60 -12.51
C LYS A 46 18.01 10.31 -12.75
N LYS A 47 17.58 10.31 -14.02
CA LYS A 47 16.18 10.03 -14.39
C LYS A 47 15.78 8.58 -14.11
N ILE A 48 16.68 7.62 -14.34
CA ILE A 48 16.43 6.20 -14.04
C ILE A 48 16.33 5.99 -12.53
N TYR A 49 17.23 6.58 -11.76
CA TYR A 49 17.24 6.49 -10.31
C TYR A 49 16.03 7.16 -9.67
N ALA A 50 15.62 8.34 -10.14
CA ALA A 50 14.39 8.97 -9.69
C ALA A 50 13.16 8.09 -9.94
N ARG A 51 13.08 7.42 -11.11
CA ARG A 51 11.99 6.46 -11.39
C ARG A 51 12.03 5.25 -10.46
N PHE A 52 13.21 4.70 -10.21
CA PHE A 52 13.42 3.59 -9.29
C PHE A 52 12.96 3.95 -7.87
N LEU A 53 13.38 5.11 -7.35
CA LEU A 53 12.97 5.59 -6.03
C LEU A 53 11.46 5.80 -5.92
N VAL A 54 10.82 6.37 -6.95
CA VAL A 54 9.36 6.55 -6.98
C VAL A 54 8.63 5.21 -6.95
N ILE A 55 9.08 4.24 -7.75
CA ILE A 55 8.47 2.89 -7.78
C ILE A 55 8.61 2.22 -6.41
N ILE A 56 9.81 2.28 -5.81
CA ILE A 56 10.04 1.73 -4.48
C ILE A 56 9.12 2.40 -3.46
N ASN A 57 9.07 3.73 -3.38
CA ASN A 57 8.24 4.43 -2.41
C ASN A 57 6.76 4.04 -2.51
N VAL A 58 6.22 3.94 -3.73
CA VAL A 58 4.84 3.49 -3.93
C VAL A 58 4.65 2.06 -3.43
N LEU A 59 5.56 1.15 -3.77
CA LEU A 59 5.52 -0.24 -3.32
C LEU A 59 5.64 -0.35 -1.80
N THR A 60 6.57 0.35 -1.17
CA THR A 60 6.75 0.37 0.29
C THR A 60 5.48 0.83 0.98
N THR A 61 4.83 1.87 0.46
CA THR A 61 3.58 2.41 1.03
C THR A 61 2.46 1.37 1.02
N ILE A 62 2.30 0.66 -0.10
CA ILE A 62 1.33 -0.45 -0.21
C ILE A 62 1.69 -1.58 0.76
N THR A 63 2.97 -1.96 0.81
CA THR A 63 3.48 -3.05 1.65
C THR A 63 3.25 -2.80 3.13
N VAL A 64 3.39 -1.56 3.63
CA VAL A 64 3.12 -1.27 5.05
C VAL A 64 1.66 -1.54 5.40
N VAL A 65 0.71 -1.08 4.56
CA VAL A 65 -0.72 -1.31 4.81
C VAL A 65 -1.06 -2.80 4.66
N PHE A 66 -0.43 -3.47 3.72
CA PHE A 66 -0.59 -4.92 3.52
C PHE A 66 -0.06 -5.73 4.72
N ALA A 67 1.09 -5.35 5.27
CA ALA A 67 1.69 -5.98 6.44
C ALA A 67 0.80 -5.82 7.67
N LEU A 68 0.17 -4.66 7.86
CA LEU A 68 -0.81 -4.46 8.94
C LEU A 68 -2.06 -5.33 8.72
N CYS A 69 -2.49 -5.50 7.46
CA CYS A 69 -3.58 -6.40 7.11
C CYS A 69 -3.23 -7.86 7.47
N ASN A 70 -2.00 -8.30 7.21
CA ASN A 70 -1.53 -9.63 7.59
C ASN A 70 -1.38 -9.78 9.11
N LEU A 71 -0.90 -8.74 9.79
CA LEU A 71 -0.67 -8.74 11.23
C LEU A 71 -1.98 -8.77 12.03
N TYR A 72 -3.04 -8.09 11.58
CA TYR A 72 -4.33 -8.19 12.27
C TYR A 72 -4.92 -9.59 12.16
N TYR A 73 -4.82 -10.21 10.96
CA TYR A 73 -5.32 -11.55 10.73
C TYR A 73 -4.52 -12.58 11.54
N PHE A 74 -3.20 -12.41 11.60
CA PHE A 74 -2.33 -13.18 12.46
C PHE A 74 -2.76 -13.12 13.94
N ALA A 75 -3.01 -11.91 14.46
CA ALA A 75 -3.48 -11.72 15.83
C ALA A 75 -4.85 -12.40 16.08
N ALA A 76 -5.73 -12.43 15.09
CA ALA A 76 -7.03 -13.08 15.20
C ALA A 76 -6.91 -14.61 15.23
N VAL A 77 -6.08 -15.19 14.35
CA VAL A 77 -5.83 -16.63 14.29
C VAL A 77 -5.20 -17.14 15.58
N GLN A 78 -4.29 -16.36 16.18
CA GLN A 78 -3.71 -16.68 17.49
C GLN A 78 -4.74 -16.72 18.62
N ASN A 79 -5.82 -15.93 18.49
CA ASN A 79 -6.94 -15.90 19.42
C ASN A 79 -8.09 -16.83 19.00
N HIS A 80 -7.84 -17.79 18.11
CA HIS A 80 -8.80 -18.80 17.62
C HIS A 80 -9.99 -18.25 16.81
N TYR A 81 -9.85 -17.05 16.23
CA TYR A 81 -10.84 -16.51 15.29
C TYR A 81 -10.35 -16.66 13.85
N ASP A 82 -11.13 -17.37 13.03
CA ASP A 82 -10.90 -17.40 11.58
C ASP A 82 -11.61 -16.22 10.90
N LEU A 83 -10.81 -15.22 10.53
CA LEU A 83 -11.25 -14.02 9.84
C LEU A 83 -10.82 -13.98 8.36
N PHE A 84 -10.62 -15.16 7.73
CA PHE A 84 -10.07 -15.23 6.37
C PHE A 84 -10.85 -14.37 5.36
N ASN A 85 -12.17 -14.36 5.44
CA ASN A 85 -13.01 -13.56 4.53
C ASN A 85 -12.81 -12.06 4.70
N TYR A 86 -12.65 -11.58 5.95
CA TYR A 86 -12.33 -10.18 6.23
C TYR A 86 -10.93 -9.85 5.71
N TRP A 87 -9.96 -10.74 5.92
CA TRP A 87 -8.59 -10.54 5.47
C TRP A 87 -8.50 -10.47 3.94
N LEU A 88 -9.23 -11.33 3.24
CA LEU A 88 -9.30 -11.35 1.78
C LEU A 88 -9.96 -10.07 1.24
N MET A 89 -11.08 -9.65 1.85
CA MET A 89 -11.78 -8.42 1.48
C MET A 89 -10.90 -7.18 1.70
N GLY A 90 -10.22 -7.11 2.84
CA GLY A 90 -9.28 -6.04 3.16
C GLY A 90 -8.09 -6.01 2.20
N THR A 91 -7.55 -7.18 1.84
CA THR A 91 -6.48 -7.35 0.85
C THR A 91 -6.88 -6.81 -0.52
N ILE A 92 -8.04 -7.22 -1.03
CA ILE A 92 -8.56 -6.76 -2.33
C ILE A 92 -8.82 -5.25 -2.30
N SER A 93 -9.37 -4.74 -1.19
CA SER A 93 -9.67 -3.32 -1.00
C SER A 93 -8.40 -2.47 -1.01
N ILE A 94 -7.31 -2.93 -0.37
CA ILE A 94 -5.99 -2.29 -0.45
C ILE A 94 -5.52 -2.19 -1.90
N ILE A 95 -5.54 -3.31 -2.63
CA ILE A 95 -5.05 -3.36 -4.02
C ILE A 95 -5.83 -2.38 -4.90
N ILE A 96 -7.16 -2.42 -4.86
CA ILE A 96 -8.01 -1.55 -5.67
C ILE A 96 -7.79 -0.08 -5.30
N SER A 97 -7.76 0.24 -4.01
CA SER A 97 -7.60 1.63 -3.54
C SER A 97 -6.26 2.23 -3.98
N TYR A 98 -5.16 1.50 -3.81
CA TYR A 98 -3.86 2.00 -4.21
C TYR A 98 -3.70 2.08 -5.73
N LEU A 99 -4.32 1.18 -6.51
CA LEU A 99 -4.39 1.32 -7.96
C LEU A 99 -5.14 2.60 -8.36
N LEU A 100 -6.28 2.88 -7.73
CA LEU A 100 -7.03 4.12 -7.96
C LEU A 100 -6.21 5.35 -7.59
N LEU A 101 -5.49 5.31 -6.47
CA LEU A 101 -4.64 6.41 -6.01
C LEU A 101 -3.51 6.71 -7.00
N VAL A 102 -2.79 5.67 -7.45
CA VAL A 102 -1.68 5.80 -8.41
C VAL A 102 -2.19 6.32 -9.76
N ILE A 103 -3.27 5.74 -10.28
CA ILE A 103 -3.85 6.17 -11.56
C ILE A 103 -4.38 7.60 -11.44
N GLY A 104 -5.10 7.93 -10.35
CA GLY A 104 -5.57 9.28 -10.07
C GLY A 104 -4.44 10.30 -10.03
N GLY A 105 -3.37 10.00 -9.28
CA GLY A 105 -2.15 10.81 -9.23
C GLY A 105 -1.50 11.01 -10.60
N MET A 106 -1.43 9.96 -11.44
CA MET A 106 -0.93 10.09 -12.81
C MET A 106 -1.77 11.04 -13.66
N PHE A 107 -3.11 10.93 -13.57
CA PHE A 107 -4.04 11.81 -14.28
C PHE A 107 -4.09 13.22 -13.71
N THR A 108 -3.66 13.46 -12.48
CA THR A 108 -3.62 14.82 -11.92
C THR A 108 -2.26 15.48 -12.23
N LEU A 109 -1.16 14.81 -11.88
CA LEU A 109 0.17 15.42 -11.79
C LEU A 109 0.98 15.31 -13.09
N LEU A 110 0.80 14.26 -13.90
CA LEU A 110 1.65 14.02 -15.07
C LEU A 110 1.11 14.71 -16.32
N LYS A 111 2.01 15.26 -17.13
CA LYS A 111 1.70 15.69 -18.50
C LYS A 111 1.55 14.44 -19.38
N LEU A 112 0.30 14.09 -19.70
CA LEU A 112 -0.05 12.96 -20.56
C LEU A 112 -0.49 13.48 -21.94
N PRO A 113 0.42 13.77 -22.88
CA PRO A 113 0.13 14.50 -24.13
C PRO A 113 -0.95 13.84 -24.99
N LYS A 114 -0.96 12.50 -25.05
CA LYS A 114 -1.99 11.72 -25.77
C LYS A 114 -3.39 11.88 -25.14
N VAL A 115 -3.45 11.87 -23.81
CA VAL A 115 -4.71 11.99 -23.06
C VAL A 115 -5.21 13.44 -23.07
N THR A 116 -4.32 14.41 -22.87
CA THR A 116 -4.68 15.84 -22.93
C THR A 116 -5.18 16.27 -24.31
N LYS A 117 -4.67 15.66 -25.39
CA LYS A 117 -5.17 15.90 -26.75
C LYS A 117 -6.61 15.40 -26.95
N ARG A 118 -7.01 14.32 -26.25
CA ARG A 118 -8.35 13.72 -26.38
C ARG A 118 -9.36 14.32 -25.41
N TRP A 119 -8.99 14.52 -24.14
CA TRP A 119 -9.92 14.87 -23.06
C TRP A 119 -9.80 16.34 -22.60
N GLY A 120 -8.79 17.08 -23.07
CA GLY A 120 -8.46 18.41 -22.54
C GLY A 120 -7.79 18.34 -21.17
N GLY A 121 -7.01 19.38 -20.83
CA GLY A 121 -6.23 19.41 -19.59
C GLY A 121 -7.07 19.44 -18.30
N LYS A 122 -8.17 20.22 -18.30
CA LYS A 122 -9.05 20.37 -17.13
C LYS A 122 -9.81 19.07 -16.83
N THR A 123 -10.45 18.46 -17.83
CA THR A 123 -11.20 17.20 -17.69
C THR A 123 -10.31 16.05 -17.21
N LYS A 124 -9.09 15.94 -17.76
CA LYS A 124 -8.07 14.97 -17.30
C LYS A 124 -7.80 15.10 -15.81
N THR A 125 -7.65 16.34 -15.34
CA THR A 125 -7.33 16.64 -13.94
C THR A 125 -8.53 16.34 -13.03
N HIS A 126 -9.75 16.73 -13.41
CA HIS A 126 -10.96 16.38 -12.65
C HIS A 126 -11.18 14.87 -12.56
N PHE A 127 -10.91 14.13 -13.63
CA PHE A 127 -10.95 12.67 -13.61
C PHE A 127 -9.91 12.07 -12.67
N GLY A 128 -8.68 12.59 -12.69
CA GLY A 128 -7.64 12.18 -11.75
C GLY A 128 -8.04 12.40 -10.29
N LEU A 129 -8.57 13.58 -9.98
CA LEU A 129 -9.09 13.91 -8.64
C LEU A 129 -10.25 13.01 -8.22
N LEU A 130 -11.14 12.64 -9.15
CA LEU A 130 -12.23 11.70 -8.88
C LEU A 130 -11.69 10.32 -8.50
N LEU A 131 -10.70 9.79 -9.24
CA LEU A 131 -10.10 8.50 -8.91
C LEU A 131 -9.36 8.52 -7.56
N THR A 132 -8.65 9.61 -7.27
CA THR A 132 -8.02 9.82 -5.96
C THR A 132 -9.06 9.88 -4.84
N ALA A 133 -10.18 10.59 -5.03
CA ALA A 133 -11.25 10.62 -4.05
C ALA A 133 -11.90 9.24 -3.85
N LEU A 134 -12.11 8.47 -4.93
CA LEU A 134 -12.60 7.10 -4.85
C LEU A 134 -11.65 6.20 -4.07
N SER A 135 -10.32 6.38 -4.20
CA SER A 135 -9.36 5.58 -3.45
C SER A 135 -9.51 5.68 -1.93
N ALA A 136 -10.15 6.73 -1.40
CA ALA A 136 -10.44 6.89 0.02
C ALA A 136 -11.47 5.88 0.56
N PHE A 137 -12.12 5.07 -0.28
CA PHE A 137 -13.06 4.05 0.19
C PHE A 137 -12.41 3.05 1.17
N ILE A 138 -11.09 2.86 1.11
CA ILE A 138 -10.33 2.02 2.05
C ILE A 138 -10.53 2.43 3.51
N TYR A 139 -10.76 3.72 3.81
CA TYR A 139 -11.06 4.14 5.19
C TYR A 139 -12.40 3.58 5.66
N ILE A 140 -13.41 3.65 4.79
CA ILE A 140 -14.75 3.17 5.10
C ILE A 140 -14.68 1.66 5.33
N GLU A 141 -13.95 0.93 4.48
CA GLU A 141 -13.74 -0.51 4.62
C GLU A 141 -13.06 -0.86 5.95
N ARG A 142 -11.99 -0.16 6.33
CA ARG A 142 -11.28 -0.42 7.60
C ARG A 142 -12.08 -0.05 8.84
N ILE A 143 -12.91 1.00 8.76
CA ILE A 143 -13.84 1.36 9.84
C ILE A 143 -14.92 0.27 9.99
N ILE A 144 -15.46 -0.23 8.88
CA ILE A 144 -16.42 -1.34 8.90
C ILE A 144 -15.77 -2.59 9.51
N GLU A 145 -14.55 -2.92 9.09
CA GLU A 145 -13.79 -4.05 9.63
C GLU A 145 -13.55 -3.90 11.14
N TYR A 146 -13.17 -2.71 11.61
CA TYR A 146 -13.00 -2.43 13.04
C TYR A 146 -14.27 -2.71 13.89
N ILE A 147 -15.44 -2.41 13.33
CA ILE A 147 -16.74 -2.60 13.99
C ILE A 147 -17.15 -4.08 13.97
N LEU A 148 -16.95 -4.77 12.85
CA LEU A 148 -17.42 -6.15 12.63
C LEU A 148 -16.50 -7.22 13.21
N VAL A 149 -15.19 -6.96 13.29
CA VAL A 149 -14.22 -7.92 13.81
C VAL A 149 -14.47 -8.17 15.32
N PRO A 150 -14.49 -9.44 15.77
CA PRO A 150 -14.68 -9.79 17.17
C PRO A 150 -13.68 -9.06 18.07
N ASN A 151 -14.06 -8.83 19.34
CA ASN A 151 -13.34 -7.95 20.26
C ASN A 151 -12.05 -8.58 20.82
N VAL A 152 -11.11 -8.87 19.92
CA VAL A 152 -9.73 -9.23 20.23
C VAL A 152 -8.93 -7.93 20.30
N VAL A 153 -8.34 -7.65 21.45
CA VAL A 153 -7.66 -6.37 21.73
C VAL A 153 -6.52 -6.15 20.74
N GLU A 154 -5.73 -7.18 20.46
CA GLU A 154 -4.59 -7.13 19.54
C GLU A 154 -5.05 -6.82 18.11
N SER A 155 -6.06 -7.51 17.58
CA SER A 155 -6.56 -7.28 16.22
C SER A 155 -7.16 -5.88 16.07
N LYS A 156 -7.93 -5.40 17.04
CA LYS A 156 -8.51 -4.04 17.00
C LYS A 156 -7.46 -2.95 17.08
N PHE A 157 -6.42 -3.13 17.89
CA PHE A 157 -5.30 -2.20 17.93
C PHE A 157 -4.63 -2.10 16.56
N VAL A 158 -4.39 -3.23 15.89
CA VAL A 158 -3.73 -3.25 14.58
C VAL A 158 -4.59 -2.61 13.49
N ILE A 159 -5.92 -2.83 13.51
CA ILE A 159 -6.85 -2.15 12.60
C ILE A 159 -6.86 -0.63 12.86
N MET A 160 -6.80 -0.20 14.11
CA MET A 160 -6.73 1.23 14.43
C MET A 160 -5.43 1.88 13.90
N VAL A 161 -4.29 1.20 14.09
CA VAL A 161 -2.99 1.63 13.56
C VAL A 161 -3.03 1.69 12.03
N SER A 162 -3.67 0.72 11.36
CA SER A 162 -3.79 0.72 9.90
C SER A 162 -4.62 1.90 9.40
N ILE A 163 -5.71 2.26 10.06
CA ILE A 163 -6.51 3.46 9.73
C ILE A 163 -5.66 4.73 9.81
N ILE A 164 -4.84 4.89 10.85
CA ILE A 164 -3.96 6.06 11.02
C ILE A 164 -2.89 6.09 9.93
N ILE A 165 -2.26 4.95 9.64
CA ILE A 165 -1.22 4.89 8.60
C ILE A 165 -1.81 5.20 7.23
N ILE A 166 -2.98 4.64 6.91
CA ILE A 166 -3.68 4.96 5.66
C ILE A 166 -4.01 6.46 5.63
N ALA A 167 -4.40 7.09 6.75
CA ALA A 167 -4.61 8.54 6.87
C ALA A 167 -3.36 9.30 6.44
N CYS A 168 -2.20 8.95 7.00
CA CYS A 168 -0.94 9.56 6.63
C CYS A 168 -0.55 9.36 5.17
N THR A 169 -0.91 8.23 4.54
CA THR A 169 -0.44 7.92 3.17
C THR A 169 -1.33 8.48 2.05
N GLN A 170 -2.61 8.75 2.28
CA GLN A 170 -3.47 9.37 1.25
C GLN A 170 -3.44 10.91 1.23
N PHE A 171 -3.08 11.56 2.34
CA PHE A 171 -3.07 13.02 2.44
C PHE A 171 -1.70 13.67 2.20
N VAL A 172 -0.74 12.92 1.64
CA VAL A 172 0.60 13.38 1.20
C VAL A 172 0.63 13.54 -0.31
#